data_AF-A0A820H2K0-F1
#
_entry.id   AF-A0A820H2K0-F1
#
_cell.length_a   1.000
_cell.length_b   1.000
_cell.length_c   1.000
_cell.angle_alpha   90.00
_cell.angle_beta   90.00
_cell.angle_gamma   90.00
#
_symmetry.space_group_name_H-M   'P 1'
#
loop_
_entity.id
_entity.type
_entity.pdbx_description
1 polymer ?
#
loop_
_entity_poly.entity_id
_entity_poly.type
_entity_poly.pdbx_seq_one_letter_code
_entity_poly.pdbx_strand_id
1 'polypeptide(L)'
;MSKARRKNMPVIPKYCVFEISTAYQQTLSNKRFLLMDYYLKRAKERVVIFSSDQQLNLLFSSDVIFIDGTFSTAPENFDQVFLIHIQQFNQGLLVVFGLLPNRRTTTYMDLFKRLKEEAIAINKVFEPKQVVSDFESALVSAVRATICLSFVFVLKIGLYT
;
A
#
# COMPACT_ATOMS: atom_id res chain seq x y z
N MET A 1 2.01 23.65 0.14
CA MET A 1 0.75 23.33 -0.58
C MET A 1 0.07 24.62 -1.05
N SER A 2 -0.46 24.68 -2.28
CA SER A 2 -1.07 25.89 -2.85
C SER A 2 -2.47 26.19 -2.26
N LYS A 3 -2.80 27.48 -2.08
CA LYS A 3 -4.07 27.96 -1.49
C LYS A 3 -5.34 27.44 -2.18
N ALA A 4 -5.28 27.17 -3.49
CA ALA A 4 -6.43 26.70 -4.26
C ALA A 4 -6.93 25.30 -3.83
N ARG A 5 -6.02 24.42 -3.37
CA ARG A 5 -6.37 23.06 -2.97
C ARG A 5 -7.13 23.00 -1.64
N ARG A 6 -6.99 24.00 -0.76
CA ARG A 6 -7.67 24.02 0.55
C ARG A 6 -9.18 24.18 0.45
N LYS A 7 -9.70 24.83 -0.60
CA LYS A 7 -11.13 25.16 -0.70
C LYS A 7 -12.03 23.94 -0.94
N ASN A 8 -11.45 22.88 -1.52
CA ASN A 8 -12.15 21.63 -1.86
C ASN A 8 -11.60 20.42 -1.08
N MET A 9 -10.73 20.63 -0.08
CA MET A 9 -10.26 19.51 0.74
C MET A 9 -11.35 19.14 1.75
N PRO A 10 -11.70 17.84 1.86
CA PRO A 10 -12.57 17.39 2.93
C PRO A 10 -11.93 17.73 4.27
N VAL A 11 -12.77 18.01 5.27
CA VAL A 11 -12.32 18.23 6.64
C VAL A 11 -11.55 16.99 7.08
N ILE A 12 -10.32 17.19 7.57
CA ILE A 12 -9.49 16.09 8.07
C ILE A 12 -10.27 15.44 9.22
N PRO A 13 -10.64 14.15 9.13
CA PRO A 13 -11.40 13.48 10.17
C PRO A 13 -10.60 13.44 11.47
N LYS A 14 -11.23 13.87 12.57
CA LYS A 14 -10.64 13.75 13.92
C LYS A 14 -10.55 12.31 14.42
N TYR A 15 -11.31 11.40 13.81
CA TYR A 15 -11.40 10.01 14.22
C TYR A 15 -11.20 9.09 13.00
N CYS A 16 -10.67 7.89 13.24
CA CYS A 16 -10.44 6.87 12.20
C CYS A 16 -11.74 6.31 11.57
N VAL A 17 -12.89 6.60 12.19
CA VAL A 17 -14.23 6.24 11.69
C VAL A 17 -14.74 7.37 10.80
N PHE A 18 -14.50 7.25 9.50
CA PHE A 18 -15.03 8.16 8.48
C PHE A 18 -15.44 7.39 7.23
N GLU A 19 -16.47 7.85 6.55
CA GLU A 19 -16.86 7.26 5.27
C GLU A 19 -16.00 7.82 4.13
N ILE A 20 -15.49 6.93 3.28
CA ILE A 20 -14.81 7.32 2.06
C ILE A 20 -15.90 7.61 1.03
N SER A 21 -16.04 8.86 0.60
CA SER A 21 -17.03 9.22 -0.43
C SER A 21 -16.86 8.35 -1.68
N THR A 22 -17.98 7.97 -2.32
CA THR A 22 -18.01 7.16 -3.54
C THR A 22 -17.10 7.71 -4.64
N ALA A 23 -16.96 9.03 -4.72
CA ALA A 23 -16.06 9.70 -5.67
C ALA A 23 -14.57 9.31 -5.51
N TYR A 24 -14.16 8.86 -4.32
CA TYR A 24 -12.80 8.37 -4.04
C TYR A 24 -12.70 6.84 -4.05
N GLN A 25 -13.83 6.14 -4.12
CA GLN A 25 -13.86 4.68 -4.24
C GLN A 25 -13.68 4.20 -5.68
N GLN A 26 -13.80 5.12 -6.65
CA GLN A 26 -13.80 4.81 -8.06
C GLN A 26 -12.75 5.62 -8.83
N THR A 27 -12.32 5.09 -9.97
CA THR A 27 -11.52 5.84 -10.95
C THR A 27 -12.37 6.90 -11.64
N LEU A 28 -11.75 7.80 -12.41
CA LEU A 28 -12.46 8.75 -13.28
C LEU A 28 -13.35 8.08 -14.34
N SER A 29 -13.13 6.79 -14.60
CA SER A 29 -13.92 5.94 -15.49
C SER A 29 -14.94 5.06 -14.74
N ASN A 30 -15.25 5.40 -13.48
CA ASN A 30 -16.20 4.71 -12.62
C ASN A 30 -15.87 3.22 -12.35
N LYS A 31 -14.59 2.84 -12.45
CA LYS A 31 -14.12 1.49 -12.10
C LYS A 31 -13.69 1.44 -10.64
N ARG A 32 -13.62 0.25 -10.05
CA ARG A 32 -13.14 0.05 -8.67
C ARG A 32 -11.75 0.67 -8.48
N PHE A 33 -11.58 1.42 -7.39
CA PHE A 33 -10.30 1.98 -6.97
C PHE A 33 -10.02 1.79 -5.47
N LEU A 34 -11.05 1.88 -4.61
CA LEU A 34 -10.93 1.42 -3.23
C LEU A 34 -10.87 -0.11 -3.25
N LEU A 35 -9.68 -0.64 -2.97
CA LEU A 35 -9.40 -2.08 -3.01
C LEU A 35 -9.81 -2.75 -1.70
N MET A 36 -9.40 -2.17 -0.57
CA MET A 36 -9.67 -2.72 0.77
C MET A 36 -9.99 -1.59 1.73
N ASP A 37 -10.97 -1.84 2.60
CA ASP A 37 -11.30 -0.98 3.71
C ASP A 37 -11.77 -1.86 4.87
N TYR A 38 -10.92 -2.06 5.87
CA TYR A 38 -11.20 -2.99 6.96
C TYR A 38 -10.53 -2.58 8.26
N TYR A 39 -11.05 -3.12 9.36
CA TYR A 39 -10.51 -2.90 10.70
C TYR A 39 -9.73 -4.13 11.17
N LEU A 40 -8.58 -3.89 11.79
CA LEU A 40 -7.82 -4.92 12.50
C LEU A 40 -8.59 -5.32 13.76
N LYS A 41 -8.58 -6.62 14.09
CA LYS A 41 -9.40 -7.22 15.17
C LYS A 41 -9.16 -6.63 16.56
N ARG A 42 -8.03 -5.95 16.77
CA ARG A 42 -7.67 -5.30 18.04
C ARG A 42 -7.49 -3.81 17.75
N ALA A 43 -8.15 -2.96 18.54
CA ALA A 43 -7.90 -1.51 18.65
C ALA A 43 -8.53 -0.51 17.64
N LYS A 44 -9.60 -0.84 16.91
CA LYS A 44 -10.23 0.10 15.94
C LYS A 44 -9.23 0.68 14.91
N GLU A 45 -8.13 -0.03 14.68
CA GLU A 45 -7.09 0.31 13.72
C GLU A 45 -7.59 -0.03 12.31
N ARG A 46 -7.73 0.98 11.45
CA ARG A 46 -8.26 0.81 10.08
C ARG A 46 -7.12 0.68 9.08
N VAL A 47 -7.29 -0.19 8.10
CA VAL A 47 -6.42 -0.31 6.92
C VAL A 47 -7.25 0.08 5.71
N VAL A 48 -6.75 1.02 4.91
CA VAL A 48 -7.41 1.47 3.67
C VAL A 48 -6.42 1.34 2.53
N ILE A 49 -6.75 0.57 1.50
CA ILE A 49 -5.88 0.31 0.34
C ILE A 49 -6.62 0.70 -0.93
N PHE A 50 -5.90 1.37 -1.82
CA PHE A 50 -6.37 1.79 -3.14
C PHE A 50 -5.50 1.17 -4.23
N SER A 51 -6.17 0.59 -5.22
CA SER A 51 -5.59 0.13 -6.47
C SER A 51 -6.72 -0.15 -7.45
N SER A 52 -6.50 0.16 -8.71
CA SER A 52 -7.39 -0.27 -9.80
C SER A 52 -7.04 -1.66 -10.29
N ASP A 53 -7.99 -2.34 -10.94
CA ASP A 53 -7.73 -3.68 -11.51
C ASP A 53 -6.60 -3.66 -12.55
N GLN A 54 -6.39 -2.54 -13.24
CA GLN A 54 -5.26 -2.37 -14.16
C GLN A 54 -3.93 -2.32 -13.41
N GLN A 55 -3.86 -1.58 -12.29
CA GLN A 55 -2.67 -1.53 -11.45
C GLN A 55 -2.38 -2.88 -10.78
N LEU A 56 -3.40 -3.61 -10.33
CA LEU A 56 -3.24 -4.96 -9.80
C LEU A 56 -2.71 -5.93 -10.86
N ASN A 57 -3.21 -5.83 -12.09
CA ASN A 57 -2.70 -6.61 -13.20
C ASN A 57 -1.21 -6.37 -13.44
N LEU A 58 -0.76 -5.12 -13.34
CA LEU A 58 0.65 -4.77 -13.45
C LEU A 58 1.46 -5.28 -12.26
N LEU A 59 0.94 -5.12 -11.03
CA LEU A 59 1.58 -5.61 -9.80
C LEU A 59 1.87 -7.11 -9.87
N PHE A 60 0.85 -7.92 -10.18
CA PHE A 60 0.97 -9.39 -10.18
C PHE A 60 1.73 -9.95 -11.39
N SER A 61 2.04 -9.11 -12.38
CA SER A 61 2.91 -9.47 -13.50
C SER A 61 4.35 -8.96 -13.36
N SER A 62 4.67 -8.27 -12.26
CA SER A 62 5.98 -7.68 -12.04
C SER A 62 6.90 -8.62 -11.25
N ASP A 63 8.09 -8.87 -11.80
CA ASP A 63 9.13 -9.67 -11.12
C ASP A 63 9.79 -8.90 -9.96
N VAL A 64 9.83 -7.57 -10.04
CA VAL A 64 10.45 -6.70 -9.02
C VAL A 64 9.41 -5.70 -8.54
N ILE A 65 9.22 -5.65 -7.22
CA ILE A 65 8.38 -4.65 -6.57
C ILE A 65 9.20 -3.84 -5.57
N PHE A 66 8.86 -2.56 -5.44
CA PHE A 66 9.47 -1.63 -4.51
C PHE A 66 8.41 -1.21 -3.50
N ILE A 67 8.71 -1.36 -2.22
CA ILE A 67 7.79 -1.02 -1.13
C ILE A 67 8.40 0.14 -0.35
N ASP A 68 7.57 1.13 -0.03
CA ASP A 68 7.98 2.30 0.71
C ASP A 68 6.90 2.69 1.73
N GLY A 69 7.35 3.20 2.88
CA GLY A 69 6.50 3.71 3.96
C GLY A 69 6.82 5.18 4.21
N THR A 70 5.89 6.09 3.91
CA THR A 70 6.05 7.52 4.19
C THR A 70 5.32 7.93 5.46
N PHE A 71 6.07 8.34 6.48
CA PHE A 71 5.54 8.61 7.83
C PHE A 71 5.10 10.06 8.03
N SER A 72 5.88 11.04 7.54
CA SER A 72 5.64 12.47 7.79
C SER A 72 4.37 13.01 7.13
N THR A 73 3.77 12.24 6.22
CA THR A 73 2.58 12.59 5.44
C THR A 73 1.34 11.81 5.87
N ALA A 74 1.46 10.91 6.85
CA ALA A 74 0.34 10.12 7.32
C ALA A 74 -0.69 11.00 8.06
N PRO A 75 -2.00 10.84 7.79
CA PRO A 75 -3.04 11.50 8.59
C PRO A 75 -2.97 11.05 10.04
N GLU A 76 -3.42 11.87 10.98
CA GLU A 76 -3.31 11.66 12.44
C GLU A 76 -3.81 10.30 12.96
N ASN A 77 -4.67 9.60 12.20
CA ASN A 77 -5.21 8.28 12.54
C ASN A 77 -4.47 7.09 11.91
N PHE A 78 -3.37 7.34 11.19
CA PHE A 78 -2.56 6.33 10.52
C PHE A 78 -1.07 6.59 10.79
N ASP A 79 -0.31 5.53 10.97
CA ASP A 79 1.13 5.63 11.23
C ASP A 79 1.94 5.88 9.94
N GLN A 80 1.40 5.48 8.79
CA GLN A 80 2.12 5.57 7.52
C GLN A 80 1.20 5.62 6.31
N VAL A 81 1.72 6.24 5.25
CA VAL A 81 1.31 6.01 3.87
C VAL A 81 2.15 4.87 3.31
N PHE A 82 1.51 3.77 2.94
CA PHE A 82 2.13 2.58 2.37
C PHE A 82 2.04 2.61 0.84
N LEU A 83 3.16 2.37 0.16
CA LEU A 83 3.27 2.46 -1.28
C LEU A 83 3.89 1.18 -1.83
N ILE A 84 3.33 0.64 -2.92
CA ILE A 84 3.99 -0.37 -3.76
C ILE A 84 4.14 0.21 -5.16
N HIS A 85 5.40 0.24 -5.61
CA HIS A 85 5.77 0.59 -6.97
C HIS A 85 6.28 -0.63 -7.72
N ILE A 86 6.16 -0.56 -9.04
CA ILE A 86 6.82 -1.46 -9.98
C ILE A 86 7.70 -0.65 -10.92
N GLN A 87 8.65 -1.30 -11.58
CA GLN A 87 9.39 -0.68 -12.67
C GLN A 87 8.77 -1.10 -14.01
N GLN A 88 8.33 -0.11 -14.79
CA GLN A 88 7.87 -0.32 -16.16
C GLN A 88 8.47 0.77 -17.05
N PHE A 89 9.03 0.40 -18.20
CA PHE A 89 9.67 1.34 -19.15
C PHE A 89 10.70 2.29 -18.48
N ASN A 90 11.54 1.77 -17.58
CA ASN A 90 12.51 2.53 -16.79
C ASN A 90 11.91 3.64 -15.91
N GLN A 91 10.62 3.56 -15.59
CA GLN A 91 9.94 4.47 -14.66
C GLN A 91 9.33 3.68 -13.50
N GLY A 92 9.37 4.28 -12.31
CA GLY A 92 8.66 3.78 -11.14
C GLY A 92 7.18 4.15 -11.25
N LEU A 93 6.31 3.15 -11.32
CA LEU A 93 4.86 3.34 -11.36
C LEU A 93 4.24 2.92 -10.02
N LEU A 94 3.50 3.83 -9.39
CA LEU A 94 2.72 3.53 -8.18
C LEU A 94 1.48 2.69 -8.56
N VAL A 95 1.42 1.47 -8.02
CA VAL A 95 0.33 0.52 -8.32
C VAL A 95 -0.54 0.23 -7.11
N VAL A 96 -0.01 0.34 -5.89
CA VAL A 96 -0.81 0.24 -4.66
C VAL A 96 -0.46 1.39 -3.75
N PHE A 97 -1.49 2.05 -3.23
CA PHE A 97 -1.40 3.14 -2.28
C PHE A 97 -2.28 2.81 -1.08
N GLY A 98 -1.81 3.01 0.14
CA GLY A 98 -2.57 2.65 1.33
C GLY A 98 -2.28 3.52 2.53
N LEU A 99 -3.21 3.50 3.48
CA LEU A 99 -3.09 4.08 4.80
C LEU A 99 -3.10 2.94 5.81
N LEU A 100 -1.98 2.76 6.51
CA LEU A 100 -1.81 1.69 7.49
C LEU A 100 -1.77 2.27 8.90
N PRO A 101 -2.42 1.61 9.88
CA PRO A 101 -2.58 2.15 11.22
C PRO A 101 -1.36 1.92 12.10
N ASN A 102 -0.47 0.99 11.73
CA ASN A 102 0.76 0.67 12.45
C ASN A 102 1.78 -0.02 11.54
N ARG A 103 2.99 -0.23 12.06
CA ARG A 103 4.13 -0.92 11.42
C ARG A 103 4.36 -2.31 12.01
N ARG A 104 3.29 -3.05 12.28
CA ARG A 104 3.41 -4.41 12.84
C ARG A 104 3.54 -5.42 11.71
N THR A 105 4.43 -6.41 11.88
CA THR A 105 4.60 -7.53 10.96
C THR A 105 3.26 -8.20 10.63
N THR A 106 2.39 -8.38 11.64
CA THR A 106 1.07 -8.97 11.48
C THR A 106 0.16 -8.19 10.53
N THR A 107 0.27 -6.85 10.52
CA THR A 107 -0.55 -5.98 9.65
C THR A 107 -0.10 -6.12 8.20
N TYR A 108 1.21 -6.11 7.96
CA TYR A 108 1.75 -6.38 6.63
C TYR A 108 1.45 -7.79 6.15
N MET A 109 1.54 -8.80 7.02
CA MET A 109 1.20 -10.18 6.66
C MET A 109 -0.26 -10.31 6.23
N ASP A 110 -1.18 -9.67 6.97
CA ASP A 110 -2.61 -9.65 6.61
C ASP A 110 -2.83 -8.94 5.26
N LEU A 111 -2.16 -7.81 5.03
CA LEU A 111 -2.20 -7.09 3.76
C LEU A 111 -1.70 -7.95 2.60
N PHE A 112 -0.53 -8.59 2.70
CA PHE A 112 0.01 -9.43 1.64
C PHE A 112 -0.87 -10.66 1.39
N LYS A 113 -1.48 -11.24 2.41
CA LYS A 113 -2.43 -12.33 2.25
C LYS A 113 -3.63 -11.89 1.43
N ARG A 114 -4.22 -10.73 1.73
CA ARG A 114 -5.34 -10.17 0.95
C ARG A 114 -4.95 -9.83 -0.49
N LEU A 115 -3.74 -9.31 -0.71
CA LEU A 115 -3.24 -9.09 -2.07
C LEU A 115 -3.10 -10.40 -2.87
N LYS A 116 -2.71 -11.50 -2.21
CA LYS A 116 -2.72 -12.83 -2.85
C LYS A 116 -4.13 -13.30 -3.17
N GLU A 117 -5.10 -13.05 -2.31
CA GLU A 117 -6.52 -13.34 -2.57
C GLU A 117 -7.03 -12.56 -3.79
N GLU A 118 -6.69 -11.27 -3.91
CA GLU A 118 -7.01 -10.45 -5.10
C GLU A 118 -6.34 -10.99 -6.38
N ALA A 119 -5.12 -11.53 -6.28
CA ALA A 119 -4.45 -12.16 -7.42
C ALA A 119 -5.19 -13.41 -7.89
N ILE A 120 -5.57 -14.28 -6.95
CA ILE A 120 -6.33 -15.51 -7.23
C ILE A 120 -7.66 -15.17 -7.90
N ALA A 121 -8.35 -14.13 -7.41
CA ALA A 121 -9.63 -13.70 -7.97
C ALA A 121 -9.56 -13.30 -9.45
N ILE A 122 -8.38 -12.88 -9.95
CA ILE A 122 -8.15 -12.55 -11.36
C ILE A 122 -7.30 -13.60 -12.11
N ASN A 123 -7.24 -14.83 -11.59
CA ASN A 123 -6.49 -15.96 -12.16
C ASN A 123 -4.99 -15.66 -12.33
N LYS A 124 -4.41 -14.93 -11.38
CA LYS A 124 -2.97 -14.66 -11.28
C LYS A 124 -2.41 -15.18 -9.97
N VAL A 125 -1.08 -15.21 -9.89
CA VAL A 125 -0.32 -15.55 -8.69
C VAL A 125 0.54 -14.34 -8.33
N PHE A 126 0.46 -13.90 -7.07
CA PHE A 126 1.31 -12.81 -6.57
C PHE A 126 2.59 -13.37 -5.94
N GLU A 127 3.60 -13.54 -6.79
CA GLU A 127 4.94 -14.06 -6.45
C GLU A 127 6.02 -13.25 -7.17
N PRO A 128 6.29 -12.01 -6.73
CA PRO A 128 7.44 -11.26 -7.24
C PRO A 128 8.72 -12.03 -6.92
N LYS A 129 9.74 -11.96 -7.80
CA LYS A 129 11.05 -12.58 -7.58
C LYS A 129 11.92 -11.76 -6.63
N GLN A 130 11.70 -10.44 -6.61
CA GLN A 130 12.46 -9.51 -5.80
C GLN A 130 11.55 -8.47 -5.16
N VAL A 131 11.74 -8.28 -3.86
CA VAL A 131 11.15 -7.17 -3.10
C VAL A 131 12.26 -6.26 -2.64
N VAL A 132 12.15 -4.99 -2.99
CA VAL A 132 13.05 -3.92 -2.56
C VAL A 132 12.30 -3.04 -1.58
N SER A 133 12.86 -2.84 -0.38
CA SER A 133 12.26 -1.97 0.63
C SER A 133 13.33 -1.24 1.42
N ASP A 134 12.93 -0.19 2.13
CA ASP A 134 13.70 0.38 3.23
C ASP A 134 13.89 -0.62 4.39
N PHE A 135 14.73 -0.26 5.36
CA PHE A 135 15.16 -1.13 6.48
C PHE A 135 14.05 -1.43 7.52
N GLU A 136 12.77 -1.29 7.18
CA GLU A 136 11.71 -1.57 8.12
C GLU A 136 11.62 -3.08 8.43
N SER A 137 12.09 -3.45 9.62
CA SER A 137 12.23 -4.85 10.03
C SER A 137 10.89 -5.61 10.01
N ALA A 138 9.81 -4.94 10.40
CA ALA A 138 8.48 -5.52 10.43
C ALA A 138 7.98 -5.92 9.03
N LEU A 139 8.19 -5.04 8.04
CA LEU A 139 7.86 -5.28 6.64
C LEU A 139 8.72 -6.41 6.06
N VAL A 140 10.04 -6.39 6.28
CA VAL A 140 10.94 -7.46 5.82
C VAL A 140 10.54 -8.82 6.40
N SER A 141 10.23 -8.88 7.69
CA SER A 141 9.74 -10.11 8.34
C SER A 141 8.42 -10.60 7.74
N ALA A 142 7.49 -9.69 7.43
CA ALA A 142 6.20 -10.05 6.84
C ALA A 142 6.35 -10.58 5.42
N VAL A 143 7.17 -9.92 4.61
CA VAL A 143 7.51 -10.34 3.25
C VAL A 143 8.10 -11.75 3.26
N ARG A 144 9.09 -12.03 4.12
CA ARG A 144 9.69 -13.37 4.27
C ARG A 144 8.69 -14.45 4.70
N ALA A 145 7.70 -14.08 5.53
CA ALA A 145 6.70 -15.02 6.04
C ALA A 145 5.57 -15.29 5.04
N THR A 146 5.28 -14.37 4.12
CA THR A 146 4.08 -14.44 3.25
C THR A 146 4.39 -14.60 1.78
N ILE A 147 5.54 -14.12 1.30
CA ILE A 147 5.96 -14.23 -0.10
C ILE A 147 7.13 -15.22 -0.14
N CYS A 148 6.98 -16.28 -0.94
CA CYS A 148 8.04 -17.26 -1.15
C CYS A 148 9.10 -16.62 -2.05
N LEU A 149 10.08 -15.95 -1.46
CA LEU A 149 11.10 -15.21 -2.20
C LEU A 149 12.42 -15.96 -2.28
N SER A 150 13.13 -15.74 -3.38
CA SER A 150 14.55 -16.07 -3.48
C SER A 150 15.42 -15.03 -2.75
N PHE A 151 15.07 -13.73 -2.81
CA PHE A 151 15.86 -12.64 -2.20
C PHE A 151 14.99 -11.45 -1.75
N VAL A 152 15.33 -10.84 -0.60
CA VAL A 152 14.81 -9.53 -0.14
C VAL A 152 15.99 -8.57 -0.12
N PHE A 153 15.94 -7.51 -0.94
CA PHE A 153 16.97 -6.48 -0.94
C PHE A 153 16.52 -5.31 -0.06
N VAL A 154 17.37 -4.97 0.89
CA VAL A 154 17.12 -3.87 1.83
C VAL A 154 18.06 -2.72 1.48
N LEU A 155 17.50 -1.59 1.03
CA LEU A 155 18.30 -0.44 0.59
C LEU A 155 18.73 0.41 1.79
N LYS A 156 20.04 0.52 2.01
CA LYS A 156 20.58 1.37 3.08
C LYS A 156 20.90 2.70 2.44
N ILE A 157 19.94 3.63 2.47
CA ILE A 157 20.24 5.01 2.11
C ILE A 157 20.98 5.59 3.32
N GLY A 158 22.31 5.41 3.32
CA GLY A 158 23.17 6.19 4.18
C GLY A 158 23.06 7.64 3.74
N LEU A 159 22.28 8.44 4.46
CA LEU A 159 22.46 9.88 4.46
C LEU A 159 23.86 10.10 5.02
N TYR A 160 24.85 10.25 4.14
CA TYR A 160 26.12 10.85 4.49
C TYR A 160 25.80 12.31 4.85
N THR A 161 25.65 12.58 6.15
CA THR A 161 25.81 13.91 6.73
C THR A 161 27.29 14.24 6.84
#